data_AF-A0A095VQH9-F1
#
_entry.id   AF-A0A095VQH9-F1
#
_cell.length_a   1.000
_cell.length_b   1.000
_cell.length_c   1.000
_cell.angle_alpha   90.00
_cell.angle_beta   90.00
_cell.angle_gamma   90.00
#
_symmetry.space_group_name_H-M   'P 1'
#
loop_
_entity.id
_entity.type
_entity.pdbx_description
1 polymer ?
#
loop_
_entity_poly.entity_id
_entity_poly.type
_entity_poly.pdbx_seq_one_letter_code
_entity_poly.pdbx_strand_id
1 'polypeptide(L)'
;MALPPLDKDGFLRDSGDWDRDVAAALAVEEGIALGDAHWEVLELLRRYYATFDSSPAMRALVKYCRQELGPDKGTSLYLLKLFPGSPAKVSARLAGLPRPANCL
;
A
#
# COMPACT_ATOMS: atom_id res chain seq x y z
N MET A 1 -8.53 19.05 -8.00
CA MET A 1 -7.22 18.56 -7.53
C MET A 1 -6.60 17.78 -8.68
N ALA A 2 -5.36 18.08 -9.09
CA ALA A 2 -4.67 17.27 -10.07
C ALA A 2 -3.90 16.17 -9.34
N LEU A 3 -4.01 14.92 -9.80
CA LEU A 3 -3.17 13.84 -9.31
C LEU A 3 -1.69 14.14 -9.65
N PRO A 4 -0.74 13.88 -8.74
CA PRO A 4 0.68 13.99 -9.03
C PRO A 4 1.10 13.04 -10.16
N PRO A 5 2.25 13.28 -10.79
CA PRO A 5 2.69 12.48 -11.93
C PRO A 5 2.91 11.01 -11.54
N LEU A 6 2.12 10.15 -12.15
CA LEU A 6 2.25 8.70 -12.03
C LEU A 6 3.14 8.14 -13.14
N ASP A 7 3.78 7.00 -12.88
CA ASP A 7 4.46 6.21 -13.91
C ASP A 7 3.43 5.41 -14.75
N LYS A 8 3.89 4.78 -15.84
CA LYS A 8 3.10 3.93 -16.75
C LYS A 8 2.33 2.81 -16.05
N ASP A 9 2.81 2.39 -14.88
CA ASP A 9 2.22 1.35 -14.04
C ASP A 9 1.24 1.92 -12.99
N GLY A 10 1.02 3.24 -12.96
CA GLY A 10 0.10 3.93 -12.06
C GLY A 10 0.66 4.23 -10.66
N PHE A 11 1.97 4.09 -10.45
CA PHE A 11 2.65 4.41 -9.19
C PHE A 11 3.09 5.87 -9.17
N LEU A 12 3.11 6.51 -8.00
CA LEU A 12 3.71 7.85 -7.88
C LEU A 12 5.17 7.82 -8.31
N ARG A 13 5.58 8.81 -9.11
CA ARG A 13 7.00 9.03 -9.43
C ARG A 13 7.79 9.50 -8.23
N ASP A 14 7.19 10.34 -7.39
CA ASP A 14 7.79 10.88 -6.18
C ASP A 14 6.93 10.49 -4.97
N SER A 15 7.52 9.76 -4.02
CA SER A 15 6.83 9.35 -2.79
C SER A 15 6.62 10.52 -1.81
N GLY A 16 7.32 11.63 -2.01
CA GLY A 16 7.15 12.90 -1.30
C GLY A 16 5.89 13.65 -1.69
N ASP A 17 5.38 13.45 -2.91
CA ASP A 17 4.12 14.01 -3.40
C ASP A 17 2.88 13.24 -2.91
N TRP A 18 3.09 12.15 -2.16
CA TRP A 18 1.99 11.37 -1.63
C TRP A 18 1.32 12.06 -0.44
N ASP A 19 -0.01 12.12 -0.50
CA ASP A 19 -0.86 12.49 0.62
C ASP A 19 -2.11 11.58 0.66
N ARG A 20 -3.01 11.87 1.62
CA ARG A 20 -4.26 11.10 1.78
C ARG A 20 -5.22 11.30 0.61
N ASP A 21 -5.24 12.47 -0.02
CA ASP A 21 -6.12 12.73 -1.16
C ASP A 21 -5.65 11.96 -2.41
N VAL A 22 -4.34 11.88 -2.61
CA VAL A 22 -3.71 11.10 -3.68
C VAL A 22 -3.97 9.61 -3.49
N ALA A 23 -3.78 9.09 -2.27
CA ALA A 23 -4.11 7.69 -1.98
C ALA A 23 -5.60 7.40 -2.24
N ALA A 24 -6.50 8.29 -1.83
CA ALA A 24 -7.93 8.15 -2.08
C ALA A 24 -8.26 8.16 -3.57
N ALA A 25 -7.67 9.06 -4.34
CA ALA A 25 -7.85 9.12 -5.78
C ALA A 25 -7.32 7.86 -6.49
N LEU A 26 -6.15 7.34 -6.09
CA LEU A 26 -5.62 6.06 -6.59
C LEU A 26 -6.51 4.87 -6.21
N ALA A 27 -7.12 4.89 -5.02
CA ALA A 27 -8.03 3.83 -4.59
C ALA A 27 -9.31 3.82 -5.42
N VAL A 28 -9.83 4.99 -5.77
CA VAL A 28 -10.98 5.13 -6.67
C VAL A 28 -10.68 4.52 -8.05
N GLU A 29 -9.47 4.71 -8.59
CA GLU A 29 -9.06 4.07 -9.85
C GLU A 29 -9.02 2.53 -9.75
N GLU A 30 -8.62 2.00 -8.59
CA GLU A 30 -8.59 0.56 -8.31
C GLU A 30 -9.98 0.01 -7.90
N GLY A 31 -11.00 0.86 -7.77
CA GLY A 31 -12.33 0.47 -7.29
C GLY A 31 -12.36 0.06 -5.82
N ILE A 32 -11.43 0.58 -5.01
CA ILE A 32 -11.27 0.28 -3.58
C ILE A 32 -11.74 1.48 -2.74
N ALA A 33 -12.60 1.22 -1.76
CA ALA A 33 -12.95 2.21 -0.75
C ALA A 33 -11.93 2.16 0.39
N LEU A 34 -11.14 3.22 0.58
CA LEU A 34 -10.20 3.32 1.71
C LEU A 34 -10.97 3.56 3.01
N GLY A 35 -11.12 2.50 3.82
CA GLY A 35 -11.56 2.61 5.21
C GLY A 35 -10.37 2.72 6.17
N ASP A 36 -10.66 2.82 7.47
CA ASP A 36 -9.64 2.93 8.52
C ASP A 36 -8.61 1.80 8.46
N ALA A 37 -9.07 0.58 8.19
CA ALA A 37 -8.23 -0.59 8.01
C ALA A 37 -7.24 -0.46 6.84
N HIS A 38 -7.66 0.15 5.74
CA HIS A 38 -6.76 0.41 4.62
C HIS A 38 -5.71 1.44 5.01
N TRP A 39 -6.13 2.53 5.64
CA TRP A 39 -5.23 3.57 6.13
C TRP A 39 -4.17 3.04 7.09
N GLU A 40 -4.57 2.18 8.04
CA GLU A 40 -3.63 1.51 8.95
C GLU A 40 -2.53 0.77 8.17
N VAL A 41 -2.90 0.02 7.13
CA VAL A 41 -1.95 -0.74 6.30
C VAL A 41 -1.06 0.19 5.46
N LEU A 42 -1.62 1.23 4.85
CA LEU A 42 -0.86 2.21 4.04
C LEU A 42 0.16 2.97 4.88
N GLU A 43 -0.23 3.42 6.07
CA GLU A 43 0.69 4.08 7.01
C GLU A 43 1.77 3.11 7.50
N LEU A 44 1.42 1.84 7.74
CA LEU A 44 2.37 0.79 8.08
C LEU A 44 3.44 0.62 7.00
N LEU A 45 3.01 0.54 5.75
CA LEU A 45 3.85 0.42 4.57
C LEU A 45 4.82 1.60 4.46
N ARG A 46 4.34 2.83 4.66
CA ARG A 46 5.18 4.02 4.63
C ARG A 46 6.21 4.02 5.75
N ARG A 47 5.85 3.59 6.96
CA ARG A 47 6.80 3.44 8.08
C ARG A 47 7.85 2.37 7.79
N TYR A 48 7.43 1.24 7.22
CA TYR A 48 8.34 0.18 6.79
C TYR A 48 9.32 0.72 5.74
N TYR A 49 8.82 1.40 4.70
CA TYR A 49 9.68 1.99 3.68
C TYR A 49 10.63 3.03 4.25
N ALA A 50 10.16 3.92 5.14
CA ALA A 50 11.02 4.90 5.80
C ALA A 50 12.12 4.27 6.67
N THR A 51 11.94 3.03 7.12
CA THR A 51 12.88 2.31 7.98
C THR A 51 13.83 1.40 7.20
N PHE A 52 13.33 0.75 6.15
CA PHE A 52 14.04 -0.28 5.39
C PHE A 52 14.41 0.15 3.96
N ASP A 53 13.99 1.34 3.54
CA ASP A 53 14.10 1.88 2.18
C ASP A 53 13.60 0.91 1.09
N SER A 54 12.60 0.09 1.45
CA SER A 54 12.17 -1.04 0.64
C SER A 54 10.70 -1.35 0.84
N SER A 55 10.00 -1.62 -0.26
CA SER A 55 8.59 -2.01 -0.25
C SER A 55 8.43 -3.49 0.15
N PRO A 56 7.63 -3.82 1.18
CA PRO A 56 7.48 -5.20 1.64
C PRO A 56 6.70 -6.04 0.63
N ALA A 57 7.19 -7.25 0.36
CA ALA A 57 6.44 -8.26 -0.39
C ALA A 57 5.26 -8.83 0.44
N MET A 58 4.35 -9.59 -0.19
CA MET A 58 3.15 -10.14 0.46
C MET A 58 3.44 -10.85 1.79
N ARG A 59 4.48 -11.69 1.87
CA ARG A 59 4.85 -12.39 3.11
C ARG A 59 5.33 -11.43 4.20
N ALA A 60 6.11 -10.41 3.82
CA ALA A 60 6.60 -9.40 4.75
C ALA A 60 5.45 -8.51 5.22
N LEU A 61 4.54 -8.10 4.33
CA LEU A 61 3.34 -7.33 4.65
C LEU A 61 2.45 -8.07 5.65
N VAL A 62 2.12 -9.34 5.39
CA VAL A 62 1.32 -10.17 6.32
C VAL A 62 1.99 -10.25 7.69
N LYS A 63 3.30 -10.52 7.72
CA LYS A 63 4.06 -10.62 8.97
C LYS A 63 4.11 -9.28 9.72
N TYR A 64 4.29 -8.18 9.01
CA TYR A 64 4.40 -6.85 9.60
C TYR A 64 3.05 -6.37 10.13
N CYS A 65 1.97 -6.52 9.34
CA CYS A 65 0.61 -6.31 9.82
C CYS A 65 0.29 -7.19 11.04
N ARG A 66 0.78 -8.44 11.08
CA ARG A 66 0.59 -9.32 12.24
C ARG A 66 1.28 -8.80 13.50
N GLN A 67 2.46 -8.22 13.35
CA GLN A 67 3.23 -7.68 14.47
C GLN A 67 2.64 -6.37 14.98
N GLU A 68 2.26 -5.46 14.07
CA GLU A 68 1.81 -4.12 14.41
C GLU A 68 0.31 -4.04 14.72
N LEU A 69 -0.51 -4.73 13.93
CA LEU A 69 -1.99 -4.69 14.02
C LEU A 69 -2.58 -5.93 14.71
N GLY A 70 -1.75 -6.95 14.97
CA GLY A 70 -2.15 -8.19 15.62
C GLY A 70 -2.47 -9.35 14.67
N PRO A 71 -2.60 -10.58 15.22
CA PRO A 71 -2.76 -11.81 14.46
C PRO A 71 -4.02 -11.87 13.59
N ASP A 72 -5.11 -11.19 13.98
CA ASP A 72 -6.35 -11.17 13.21
C ASP A 72 -6.25 -10.35 11.92
N LYS A 73 -5.58 -9.20 11.98
CA LYS A 73 -5.38 -8.27 10.85
C LYS A 73 -4.18 -8.68 9.98
N GLY A 74 -3.19 -9.38 10.55
CA GLY A 74 -2.03 -9.89 9.84
C GLY A 74 -2.25 -11.21 9.12
N THR A 75 -3.33 -11.35 8.36
CA THR A 75 -3.64 -12.57 7.59
C THR A 75 -3.78 -12.28 6.11
N SER A 76 -3.38 -13.24 5.26
CA SER A 76 -3.56 -13.14 3.81
C SER A 76 -5.01 -12.87 3.44
N LEU A 77 -5.96 -13.50 4.14
CA LEU A 77 -7.40 -13.32 3.91
C LEU A 77 -7.84 -11.89 4.23
N TYR A 78 -7.39 -11.31 5.34
CA TYR A 78 -7.71 -9.92 5.69
C TYR A 78 -7.17 -8.94 4.64
N LEU A 79 -5.91 -9.10 4.24
CA LEU A 79 -5.30 -8.25 3.23
C LEU A 79 -5.95 -8.42 1.85
N LEU A 80 -6.35 -9.63 1.46
CA LEU A 80 -7.10 -9.88 0.23
C LEU A 80 -8.51 -9.27 0.26
N LYS A 81 -9.15 -9.20 1.43
CA LYS A 81 -10.43 -8.50 1.60
C LYS A 81 -10.29 -6.99 1.44
N LEU A 82 -9.20 -6.42 1.97
CA LEU A 82 -8.94 -4.98 1.85
C LEU A 82 -8.47 -4.60 0.44
N PHE A 83 -7.54 -5.38 -0.12
CA PHE A 83 -6.88 -5.11 -1.39
C PHE A 83 -7.02 -6.35 -2.29
N PRO A 84 -8.11 -6.46 -3.05
CA PRO A 84 -8.37 -7.62 -3.90
C PRO A 84 -7.30 -7.78 -5.00
N GLY A 85 -7.04 -9.02 -5.40
CA GLY A 85 -6.07 -9.37 -6.44
C GLY A 85 -4.63 -9.41 -5.93
N SER A 86 -4.00 -8.25 -5.69
CA SER A 86 -2.58 -8.16 -5.33
C SER A 86 -2.34 -7.20 -4.17
N PRO A 87 -2.49 -7.64 -2.91
CA PRO A 87 -2.41 -6.75 -1.75
C PRO A 87 -1.10 -5.99 -1.67
N ALA A 88 0.03 -6.65 -1.89
CA ALA A 88 1.34 -6.00 -1.86
C ALA A 88 1.49 -4.92 -2.95
N LYS A 89 1.03 -5.19 -4.19
CA LYS A 89 1.13 -4.24 -5.31
C LYS A 89 0.19 -3.06 -5.11
N VAL A 90 -1.07 -3.35 -4.79
CA VAL A 90 -2.15 -2.36 -4.63
C VAL A 90 -1.87 -1.49 -3.42
N SER A 91 -1.55 -2.07 -2.27
CA SER A 91 -1.23 -1.27 -1.07
C SER A 91 0.05 -0.45 -1.24
N ALA A 92 1.09 -0.95 -1.90
CA ALA A 92 2.28 -0.16 -2.22
C ALA A 92 1.96 1.02 -3.14
N ARG A 93 1.16 0.79 -4.20
CA ARG A 93 0.68 1.83 -5.11
C ARG A 93 -0.08 2.91 -4.35
N LEU A 94 -1.05 2.50 -3.53
CA LEU A 94 -1.88 3.38 -2.72
C LEU A 94 -1.09 4.11 -1.63
N ALA A 95 0.00 3.53 -1.13
CA ALA A 95 0.88 4.14 -0.13
C ALA A 95 1.89 5.13 -0.76
N GLY A 96 1.86 5.27 -2.10
CA GLY A 96 2.80 6.11 -2.84
C GLY A 96 4.21 5.57 -2.83
N LEU A 97 4.38 4.27 -2.63
CA LEU A 97 5.68 3.63 -2.63
C LEU A 97 6.07 3.22 -4.05
N PRO A 98 7.36 3.27 -4.40
CA PRO A 98 7.83 2.79 -5.69
C PRO A 98 7.54 1.30 -5.84
N ARG A 99 7.42 0.87 -7.11
CA ARG A 99 7.11 -0.52 -7.46
C ARG A 99 8.06 -1.46 -6.69
N PRO A 100 7.52 -2.44 -5.93
CA PRO A 100 8.36 -3.38 -5.21
C PRO A 100 9.27 -4.11 -6.20
N ALA A 101 10.58 -4.01 -5.99
CA ALA A 101 11.59 -4.56 -6.90
C ALA A 101 11.56 -6.11 -6.98
N ASN A 102 10.76 -6.78 -6.15
CA ASN A 102 10.74 -8.23 -6.01
C ASN A 102 9.40 -8.83 -6.42
N CYS A 103 9.07 -8.74 -7.71
CA CYS A 103 8.20 -9.71 -8.37
C CYS A 103 9.11 -10.78 -9.00
N LEU A 104 9.50 -11.79 -8.22
CA LEU A 104 10.13 -13.03 -8.69
C LEU A 104 9.25 -14.21 -8.25
#